data_AF-A0A2E0RXG9-F1
#
_entry.id   AF-A0A2E0RXG9-F1
#
_cell.length_a   1.000
_cell.length_b   1.000
_cell.length_c   1.000
_cell.angle_alpha   90.00
_cell.angle_beta   90.00
_cell.angle_gamma   90.00
#
_symmetry.space_group_name_H-M   'P 1'
#
loop_
_entity.id
_entity.type
_entity.pdbx_description
1 polymer ?
#
loop_
_entity_poly.entity_id
_entity_poly.type
_entity_poly.pdbx_seq_one_letter_code
_entity_poly.pdbx_strand_id
1 'polypeptide(L)'
;MVARTHLLDRLIRASRDEVWTALTDPELTERYFFGTRIESSLRAGAKCRYVDADDHDVIDGTLETVDPPHRLVMTFRLLRSDELAAEPPSRVEWTLADANDAGAVTRLSLRHGDLALSPATWEHARTGWPVVVDGLKTLLETGEPLPPVDVAESSIDVAEIEGNWHRAQGVIANNSVWELLDRRSHDPDVADELLQRAYAAAYHWHRATGATAVNQARASWLVSRAHATLGHGEPALHHAAQAAAHLTRAGDEATDFDHAYVYEARARALACLGRLDEARELSRRARRVPIADEQDRSIFESDLAQGPWYGLDADAAS
;
A
#
# COMPACT_ATOMS: atom_id res chain seq x y z
N MET A 1 -0.29 11.52 -6.71
CA MET A 1 -0.74 11.33 -5.32
C MET A 1 -2.23 11.58 -5.29
N VAL A 2 -3.04 10.55 -5.03
CA VAL A 2 -4.45 10.80 -4.69
C VAL A 2 -4.39 11.54 -3.35
N ALA A 3 -4.71 12.83 -3.37
CA ALA A 3 -4.85 13.61 -2.14
C ALA A 3 -5.80 12.85 -1.22
N ARG A 4 -5.38 12.54 0.01
CA ARG A 4 -6.20 11.82 1.01
C ARG A 4 -7.60 12.46 0.98
N THR A 5 -8.58 11.73 0.46
CA THR A 5 -9.96 12.16 0.33
C THR A 5 -10.78 11.06 0.96
N HIS A 6 -11.58 11.40 1.97
CA HIS A 6 -12.52 10.47 2.56
C HIS A 6 -13.83 10.52 1.77
N LEU A 7 -14.31 9.39 1.30
CA LEU A 7 -15.59 9.27 0.59
C LEU A 7 -16.47 8.29 1.34
N LEU A 8 -17.70 8.70 1.65
CA LEU A 8 -18.73 7.83 2.24
C LEU A 8 -20.03 8.00 1.50
N ASP A 9 -20.60 6.87 1.08
CA ASP A 9 -21.96 6.81 0.56
C ASP A 9 -22.85 6.05 1.54
N ARG A 10 -24.06 6.59 1.76
CA ARG A 10 -25.11 5.94 2.55
C ARG A 10 -26.47 6.11 1.90
N LEU A 11 -27.26 5.03 1.97
CA LEU A 11 -28.68 5.07 1.66
C LEU A 11 -29.45 5.26 2.96
N ILE A 12 -30.31 6.27 3.01
CA ILE A 12 -31.11 6.63 4.18
C ILE A 12 -32.57 6.59 3.78
N ARG A 13 -33.40 5.85 4.51
CA ARG A 13 -34.87 5.80 4.35
C ARG A 13 -35.47 7.06 4.97
N ALA A 14 -35.25 8.18 4.29
CA ALA A 14 -35.80 9.49 4.52
C ALA A 14 -35.77 10.28 3.19
N SER A 15 -36.67 11.24 3.05
CA SER A 15 -36.67 12.19 1.94
C SER A 15 -35.46 13.13 1.99
N ARG A 16 -35.12 13.75 0.85
CA ARG A 16 -33.99 14.71 0.80
C ARG A 16 -34.19 15.90 1.72
N ASP A 17 -35.43 16.37 1.88
CA ASP A 17 -35.76 17.48 2.76
C ASP A 17 -35.52 17.13 4.24
N GLU A 18 -35.89 15.91 4.66
CA GLU A 18 -35.63 15.41 6.02
C GLU A 18 -34.12 15.30 6.28
N VAL A 19 -33.36 14.75 5.32
CA VAL A 19 -31.89 14.64 5.43
C VAL A 19 -31.25 16.03 5.46
N TRP A 20 -31.67 16.96 4.59
CA TRP A 20 -31.19 18.33 4.58
C TRP A 20 -31.45 19.05 5.90
N THR A 21 -32.66 18.90 6.44
CA THR A 21 -33.04 19.45 7.75
C THR A 21 -32.11 18.92 8.83
N ALA A 22 -31.87 17.61 8.88
CA ALA A 22 -30.97 17.02 9.86
C ALA A 22 -29.51 17.46 9.72
N LEU A 23 -29.05 17.86 8.52
CA LEU A 23 -27.71 18.42 8.31
C LEU A 23 -27.58 19.89 8.75
N THR A 24 -28.69 20.62 8.84
CA THR A 24 -28.69 22.09 8.99
C THR A 24 -29.40 22.59 10.25
N ASP A 25 -30.10 21.72 10.95
CA ASP A 25 -30.79 22.01 12.21
C ASP A 25 -29.90 21.77 13.44
N PRO A 26 -29.77 22.74 14.36
CA PRO A 26 -28.90 22.63 15.53
C PRO A 26 -29.36 21.53 16.51
N GLU A 27 -30.67 21.35 16.72
CA GLU A 27 -31.20 20.35 17.65
C GLU A 27 -30.96 18.93 17.13
N LEU A 28 -31.04 18.73 15.80
CA LEU A 28 -30.76 17.43 15.18
C LEU A 28 -29.27 17.13 15.11
N THR A 29 -28.43 18.10 14.74
CA THR A 29 -26.97 17.89 14.66
C THR A 29 -26.37 17.48 16.00
N GLU A 30 -26.84 18.07 17.10
CA GLU A 30 -26.40 17.69 18.46
C GLU A 30 -26.60 16.20 18.75
N ARG A 31 -27.65 15.58 18.20
CA ARG A 31 -28.03 14.19 18.48
C ARG A 31 -27.16 13.15 17.78
N TYR A 32 -26.45 13.48 16.70
CA TYR A 32 -25.64 12.51 15.95
C TYR A 32 -24.22 12.99 15.64
N PHE A 33 -23.93 14.28 15.75
CA PHE A 33 -22.62 14.87 15.47
C PHE A 33 -21.85 15.07 16.78
N PHE A 34 -21.62 13.99 17.52
CA PHE A 34 -20.82 14.00 18.76
C PHE A 34 -21.27 15.02 19.83
N GLY A 35 -22.58 15.30 19.94
CA GLY A 35 -23.07 16.29 20.90
C GLY A 35 -22.79 17.75 20.50
N THR A 36 -22.40 17.99 19.24
CA THR A 36 -22.15 19.34 18.74
C THR A 36 -23.29 19.83 17.86
N ARG A 37 -23.65 21.10 18.01
CA ARG A 37 -24.70 21.75 17.22
C ARG A 37 -24.11 22.66 16.17
N ILE A 38 -24.70 22.66 14.97
CA ILE A 38 -24.31 23.58 13.91
C ILE A 38 -24.81 24.99 14.20
N GLU A 39 -23.94 25.99 14.07
CA GLU A 39 -24.27 27.41 14.14
C GLU A 39 -23.85 28.11 12.84
N SER A 40 -24.84 28.53 12.06
CA SER A 40 -24.63 29.34 10.86
C SER A 40 -25.90 30.09 10.46
N SER A 41 -25.73 31.13 9.65
CA SER A 41 -26.86 31.76 8.94
C SER A 41 -27.31 30.99 7.69
N LEU A 42 -26.64 29.86 7.37
CA LEU A 42 -26.95 28.98 6.25
C LEU A 42 -26.99 29.71 4.89
N ARG A 43 -25.98 30.55 4.65
CA ARG A 43 -25.76 31.26 3.37
C ARG A 43 -24.35 31.01 2.87
N ALA A 44 -24.15 30.99 1.56
CA ALA A 44 -22.81 30.96 0.99
C ALA A 44 -21.98 32.17 1.50
N GLY A 45 -20.73 31.91 1.87
CA GLY A 45 -19.81 32.83 2.52
C GLY A 45 -20.02 33.01 4.03
N ALA A 46 -21.07 32.43 4.64
CA ALA A 46 -21.29 32.55 6.06
C ALA A 46 -20.30 31.70 6.86
N LYS A 47 -19.94 32.15 8.07
CA LYS A 47 -19.26 31.30 9.05
C LYS A 47 -20.14 30.10 9.40
N CYS A 48 -19.51 28.95 9.56
CA CYS A 48 -20.12 27.72 10.06
C CYS A 48 -19.29 27.24 11.24
N ARG A 49 -19.95 26.95 12.35
CA ARG A 49 -19.30 26.41 13.54
C ARG A 49 -20.06 25.20 14.03
N TYR A 50 -19.34 24.23 14.56
CA TYR A 50 -19.94 23.21 15.43
C TYR A 50 -19.46 23.48 16.83
N VAL A 51 -20.41 23.68 17.74
CA VAL A 51 -20.14 24.04 19.13
C VAL A 51 -20.60 22.93 20.06
N ASP A 52 -19.88 22.70 21.15
CA ASP A 52 -20.24 21.72 22.17
C ASP A 52 -21.28 22.27 23.18
N ALA A 53 -21.60 21.47 24.20
CA ALA A 53 -22.55 21.83 25.25
C ALA A 53 -22.11 23.03 26.12
N ASP A 54 -20.82 23.38 26.09
CA ASP A 54 -20.22 24.50 26.84
C ASP A 54 -19.99 25.73 25.95
N ASP A 55 -20.54 25.74 24.72
CA ASP A 55 -20.42 26.79 23.70
C ASP A 55 -18.99 27.01 23.16
N HIS A 56 -18.12 26.01 23.27
CA HIS A 56 -16.80 26.06 22.67
C HIS A 56 -16.83 25.62 21.20
N ASP A 57 -16.11 26.33 20.34
CA ASP A 57 -15.95 25.96 18.93
C ASP A 57 -15.12 24.67 18.82
N VAL A 58 -15.74 23.57 18.38
CA VAL A 58 -15.08 22.28 18.12
C VAL A 58 -14.59 22.20 16.68
N ILE A 59 -15.40 22.74 15.76
CA ILE A 59 -15.08 22.89 14.34
C ILE A 59 -15.43 24.32 13.94
N ASP A 60 -14.56 24.96 13.18
CA ASP A 60 -14.90 26.18 12.47
C ASP A 60 -14.67 26.07 10.95
N GLY A 61 -15.34 26.95 10.22
CA GLY A 61 -15.34 26.93 8.77
C GLY A 61 -16.17 28.03 8.15
N THR A 62 -16.27 27.97 6.83
CA THR A 62 -17.08 28.86 6.00
C THR A 62 -17.91 28.01 5.04
N LEU A 63 -19.21 28.29 4.94
CA LEU A 63 -20.07 27.64 3.97
C LEU A 63 -19.74 28.18 2.57
N GLU A 64 -19.18 27.34 1.71
CA GLU A 64 -18.86 27.73 0.32
C GLU A 64 -20.07 27.59 -0.60
N THR A 65 -20.92 26.59 -0.34
CA THR A 65 -22.14 26.32 -1.13
C THR A 65 -23.26 25.90 -0.19
N VAL A 66 -24.43 26.51 -0.37
CA VAL A 66 -25.67 26.13 0.32
C VAL A 66 -26.77 26.08 -0.74
N ASP A 67 -27.16 24.88 -1.14
CA ASP A 67 -28.15 24.62 -2.19
C ASP A 67 -29.18 23.59 -1.68
N PRO A 68 -30.20 24.02 -0.92
CA PRO A 68 -31.20 23.12 -0.35
C PRO A 68 -32.11 22.48 -1.42
N PRO A 69 -32.48 21.19 -1.31
CA PRO A 69 -31.97 20.15 -0.40
C PRO A 69 -30.91 19.26 -1.10
N HIS A 70 -30.02 19.85 -1.90
CA HIS A 70 -29.17 19.12 -2.84
C HIS A 70 -27.70 19.05 -2.41
N ARG A 71 -27.14 20.17 -1.94
CA ARG A 71 -25.68 20.27 -1.76
C ARG A 71 -25.28 21.29 -0.69
N LEU A 72 -24.40 20.86 0.21
CA LEU A 72 -23.81 21.71 1.24
C LEU A 72 -22.29 21.51 1.20
N VAL A 73 -21.55 22.61 1.08
CA VAL A 73 -20.08 22.60 1.08
C VAL A 73 -19.58 23.57 2.12
N MET A 74 -18.61 23.14 2.92
CA MET A 74 -17.94 23.99 3.89
C MET A 74 -16.45 23.69 3.98
N THR A 75 -15.67 24.71 4.31
CA THR A 75 -14.34 24.47 4.89
C THR A 75 -14.49 23.89 6.29
N PHE A 76 -13.49 23.14 6.73
CA PHE A 76 -13.53 22.37 7.97
C PHE A 76 -12.17 22.45 8.66
N ARG A 77 -12.15 22.94 9.89
CA ARG A 77 -10.95 22.92 10.73
C ARG A 77 -11.33 22.47 12.14
N LEU A 78 -10.65 21.44 12.63
CA LEU A 78 -10.83 20.93 13.99
C LEU A 78 -10.05 21.78 14.97
N LEU A 79 -10.68 22.07 16.11
CA LEU A 79 -10.12 22.94 17.17
C LEU A 79 -9.92 22.19 18.49
N ARG A 80 -9.85 20.84 18.45
CA ARG A 80 -9.75 19.99 19.66
C ARG A 80 -8.35 19.97 20.29
N SER A 81 -7.34 20.49 19.59
CA SER A 81 -5.97 20.66 20.09
C SER A 81 -5.25 21.73 19.27
N ASP A 82 -4.17 22.28 19.82
CA ASP A 82 -3.32 23.26 19.11
C ASP A 82 -2.71 22.66 17.83
N GLU A 83 -2.40 21.35 17.83
CA GLU A 83 -1.91 20.62 16.66
C GLU A 83 -2.94 20.60 15.53
N LEU A 84 -4.20 20.25 15.84
CA LEU A 84 -5.28 20.25 14.86
C LEU A 84 -5.59 21.67 14.37
N ALA A 85 -5.60 22.64 15.27
CA ALA A 85 -5.91 24.03 14.94
C ALA A 85 -4.84 24.70 14.05
N ALA A 86 -3.60 24.20 14.08
CA ALA A 86 -2.50 24.65 13.25
C ALA A 86 -2.56 24.13 11.80
N GLU A 87 -3.32 23.06 11.54
CA GLU A 87 -3.50 22.53 10.19
C GLU A 87 -4.33 23.48 9.30
N PRO A 88 -4.04 23.54 7.99
CA PRO A 88 -4.89 24.29 7.08
C PRO A 88 -6.31 23.70 7.05
N PRO A 89 -7.35 24.54 6.86
CA PRO A 89 -8.71 24.04 6.72
C PRO A 89 -8.83 23.07 5.55
N SER A 90 -9.46 21.92 5.81
CA SER A 90 -9.88 20.97 4.80
C SER A 90 -11.27 21.32 4.28
N ARG A 91 -11.86 20.46 3.43
CA ARG A 91 -13.15 20.75 2.77
C ARG A 91 -14.11 19.58 2.85
N VAL A 92 -15.32 19.82 3.36
CA VAL A 92 -16.41 18.83 3.47
C VAL A 92 -17.53 19.19 2.50
N GLU A 93 -17.98 18.20 1.75
CA GLU A 93 -19.06 18.31 0.78
C GLU A 93 -20.09 17.20 1.01
N TRP A 94 -21.33 17.62 1.24
CA TRP A 94 -22.51 16.78 1.33
C TRP A 94 -23.32 16.92 0.04
N THR A 95 -23.67 15.80 -0.59
CA THR A 95 -24.54 15.76 -1.77
C THR A 95 -25.69 14.80 -1.53
N LEU A 96 -26.91 15.21 -1.87
CA LEU A 96 -28.15 14.45 -1.66
C LEU A 96 -28.86 14.19 -2.99
N ALA A 97 -29.15 12.93 -3.28
CA ALA A 97 -29.90 12.51 -4.46
C ALA A 97 -31.00 11.52 -4.08
N ASP A 98 -32.12 11.52 -4.82
CA ASP A 98 -33.13 10.47 -4.67
C ASP A 98 -32.52 9.13 -5.11
N ALA A 99 -32.67 8.10 -4.28
CA ALA A 99 -32.20 6.75 -4.56
C ALA A 99 -33.31 5.83 -5.10
N ASN A 100 -34.55 6.31 -5.12
CA ASN A 100 -35.70 5.63 -5.70
C ASN A 100 -36.73 6.63 -6.24
N ASP A 101 -37.59 6.16 -7.15
CA ASP A 101 -38.61 6.99 -7.82
C ASP A 101 -39.63 7.62 -6.86
N ALA A 102 -39.84 6.98 -5.70
CA ALA A 102 -40.79 7.45 -4.69
C ALA A 102 -40.24 8.60 -3.81
N GLY A 103 -38.95 8.93 -3.90
CA GLY A 103 -38.31 9.97 -3.06
C GLY A 103 -38.25 9.64 -1.58
N ALA A 104 -38.51 8.38 -1.20
CA ALA A 104 -38.54 7.91 0.19
C ALA A 104 -37.17 7.42 0.69
N VAL A 105 -36.20 7.30 -0.22
CA VAL A 105 -34.82 6.92 0.11
C VAL A 105 -33.87 7.92 -0.54
N THR A 106 -33.01 8.52 0.28
CA THR A 106 -31.96 9.45 -0.14
C THR A 106 -30.61 8.75 -0.19
N ARG A 107 -29.86 8.97 -1.26
CA ARG A 107 -28.41 8.72 -1.30
C ARG A 107 -27.71 9.97 -0.78
N LEU A 108 -27.07 9.84 0.36
CA LEU A 108 -26.15 10.82 0.91
C LEU A 108 -24.73 10.42 0.51
N SER A 109 -24.03 11.35 -0.14
CA SER A 109 -22.60 11.23 -0.46
C SER A 109 -21.84 12.31 0.30
N LEU A 110 -20.92 11.89 1.16
CA LEU A 110 -19.97 12.74 1.85
C LEU A 110 -18.60 12.63 1.19
N ARG A 111 -18.01 13.77 0.88
CA ARG A 111 -16.61 13.91 0.47
C ARG A 111 -15.89 14.85 1.41
N HIS A 112 -14.83 14.37 2.04
CA HIS A 112 -13.88 15.19 2.80
C HIS A 112 -12.55 15.23 2.06
N GLY A 113 -12.26 16.36 1.40
CA GLY A 113 -11.05 16.60 0.61
C GLY A 113 -9.97 17.38 1.35
N ASP A 114 -8.85 17.62 0.68
CA ASP A 114 -7.69 18.42 1.14
C ASP A 114 -6.96 17.87 2.38
N LEU A 115 -7.25 16.63 2.80
CA LEU A 115 -6.66 16.00 3.99
C LEU A 115 -5.19 15.58 3.81
N ALA A 116 -4.64 15.67 2.59
CA ALA A 116 -3.21 15.45 2.38
C ALA A 116 -2.34 16.52 3.06
N LEU A 117 -2.89 17.71 3.30
CA LEU A 117 -2.22 18.82 3.99
C LEU A 117 -2.55 18.86 5.50
N SER A 118 -3.47 18.02 5.96
CA SER A 118 -4.00 18.01 7.33
C SER A 118 -4.06 16.57 7.87
N PRO A 119 -2.90 15.91 8.09
CA PRO A 119 -2.82 14.51 8.48
C PRO A 119 -3.42 14.20 9.86
N ALA A 120 -3.37 15.11 10.84
CA ALA A 120 -4.02 14.91 12.13
C ALA A 120 -5.55 14.95 11.97
N THR A 121 -6.07 15.90 11.19
CA THR A 121 -7.49 15.95 10.81
C THR A 121 -7.93 14.67 10.09
N TRP A 122 -7.08 14.09 9.23
CA TRP A 122 -7.36 12.80 8.58
C TRP A 122 -7.58 11.66 9.59
N GLU A 123 -6.75 11.56 10.63
CA GLU A 123 -6.87 10.51 11.65
C GLU A 123 -8.21 10.59 12.40
N HIS A 124 -8.71 11.79 12.65
CA HIS A 124 -10.04 11.99 13.23
C HIS A 124 -11.17 11.76 12.22
N ALA A 125 -11.01 12.27 11.00
CA ALA A 125 -12.03 12.14 9.95
C ALA A 125 -12.28 10.68 9.57
N ARG A 126 -11.22 9.85 9.47
CA ARG A 126 -11.35 8.47 8.99
C ARG A 126 -12.20 7.57 9.89
N THR A 127 -12.20 7.82 11.19
CA THR A 127 -12.99 7.07 12.18
C THR A 127 -14.27 7.80 12.57
N GLY A 128 -14.25 9.15 12.58
CA GLY A 128 -15.38 9.97 13.00
C GLY A 128 -16.53 10.02 12.01
N TRP A 129 -16.25 10.15 10.69
CA TRP A 129 -17.34 10.27 9.70
C TRP A 129 -18.26 9.07 9.62
N PRO A 130 -17.79 7.81 9.67
CA PRO A 130 -18.69 6.66 9.77
C PRO A 130 -19.71 6.80 10.91
N VAL A 131 -19.28 7.23 12.10
CA VAL A 131 -20.16 7.44 13.25
C VAL A 131 -21.18 8.54 12.99
N VAL A 132 -20.75 9.69 12.43
CA VAL A 132 -21.66 10.81 12.14
C VAL A 132 -22.72 10.41 11.11
N VAL A 133 -22.31 9.78 10.00
CA VAL A 133 -23.24 9.44 8.93
C VAL A 133 -24.15 8.27 9.34
N ASP A 134 -23.64 7.27 10.05
CA ASP A 134 -24.45 6.16 10.56
C ASP A 134 -25.40 6.65 11.68
N GLY A 135 -24.95 7.58 12.54
CA GLY A 135 -25.77 8.26 13.53
C GLY A 135 -26.93 9.05 12.92
N LEU A 136 -26.66 9.84 11.87
CA LEU A 136 -27.68 10.55 11.09
C LEU A 136 -28.71 9.57 10.51
N LYS A 137 -28.24 8.47 9.90
CA LYS A 137 -29.11 7.43 9.35
C LYS A 137 -29.99 6.80 10.43
N THR A 138 -29.40 6.36 11.55
CA THR A 138 -30.14 5.73 12.65
C THR A 138 -31.19 6.67 13.22
N LEU A 139 -30.83 7.95 13.42
CA LEU A 139 -31.74 8.97 13.91
C LEU A 139 -32.94 9.15 12.98
N LEU A 140 -32.71 9.31 11.68
CA LEU A 140 -33.80 9.51 10.72
C LEU A 140 -34.67 8.27 10.53
N GLU A 141 -34.09 7.07 10.61
CA GLU A 141 -34.82 5.82 10.34
C GLU A 141 -35.57 5.24 11.53
N THR A 142 -35.16 5.62 12.75
CA THR A 142 -35.74 5.08 14.00
C THR A 142 -36.34 6.15 14.91
N GLY A 143 -35.99 7.42 14.72
CA GLY A 143 -36.33 8.52 15.62
C GLY A 143 -35.41 8.64 16.84
N GLU A 144 -34.53 7.66 17.08
CA GLU A 144 -33.63 7.58 18.23
C GLU A 144 -32.15 7.69 17.82
N PRO A 145 -31.28 8.31 18.63
CA PRO A 145 -29.84 8.39 18.34
C PRO A 145 -29.17 7.01 18.29
N LEU A 146 -28.10 6.90 17.50
CA LEU A 146 -27.23 5.72 17.56
C LEU A 146 -26.62 5.62 18.98
N PRO A 147 -26.72 4.46 19.65
CA PRO A 147 -26.09 4.26 20.96
C PRO A 147 -24.57 4.50 20.90
N PRO A 148 -23.92 4.80 22.04
CA PRO A 148 -22.47 4.97 22.08
C PRO A 148 -21.75 3.77 21.47
N VAL A 149 -20.85 4.05 20.52
CA VAL A 149 -20.00 3.06 19.87
C VAL A 149 -18.54 3.29 20.23
N ASP A 150 -17.78 2.19 20.33
CA ASP A 150 -16.33 2.28 20.37
C ASP A 150 -15.83 2.59 18.95
N VAL A 151 -15.05 3.67 18.83
CA VAL A 151 -14.47 4.14 17.55
C VAL A 151 -13.08 3.55 17.30
N ALA A 152 -12.73 2.46 17.99
CA ALA A 152 -11.52 1.69 17.75
C ALA A 152 -11.33 1.40 16.25
N GLU A 153 -10.07 1.34 15.83
CA GLU A 153 -9.71 1.09 14.44
C GLU A 153 -10.39 -0.19 13.92
N SER A 154 -10.72 -0.18 12.62
CA SER A 154 -11.23 -1.36 11.93
C SER A 154 -10.36 -2.56 12.26
N SER A 155 -10.98 -3.71 12.52
CA SER A 155 -10.28 -4.99 12.67
C SER A 155 -9.61 -5.49 11.38
N ILE A 156 -9.76 -4.75 10.28
CA ILE A 156 -9.15 -5.04 8.99
C ILE A 156 -7.72 -4.46 8.96
N ASP A 157 -6.73 -5.34 9.00
CA ASP A 157 -5.34 -4.97 8.76
C ASP A 157 -5.10 -4.79 7.24
N VAL A 158 -5.24 -3.54 6.78
CA VAL A 158 -4.99 -3.18 5.38
C VAL A 158 -3.54 -3.49 4.97
N ALA A 159 -2.58 -3.34 5.87
CA ALA A 159 -1.18 -3.64 5.58
C ALA A 159 -0.97 -5.14 5.36
N GLU A 160 -1.67 -5.99 6.11
CA GLU A 160 -1.68 -7.44 5.87
C GLU A 160 -2.27 -7.78 4.49
N ILE A 161 -3.39 -7.16 4.11
CA ILE A 161 -4.03 -7.37 2.80
C ILE A 161 -3.08 -6.96 1.67
N GLU A 162 -2.52 -5.75 1.74
CA GLU A 162 -1.56 -5.25 0.75
C GLU A 162 -0.32 -6.15 0.66
N GLY A 163 0.24 -6.55 1.81
CA GLY A 163 1.39 -7.43 1.85
C GLY A 163 1.09 -8.85 1.32
N ASN A 164 -0.12 -9.37 1.52
CA ASN A 164 -0.55 -10.65 0.94
C ASN A 164 -0.73 -10.55 -0.58
N TRP A 165 -1.24 -9.43 -1.08
CA TRP A 165 -1.25 -9.15 -2.51
C TRP A 165 0.16 -9.08 -3.09
N HIS A 166 1.08 -8.38 -2.42
CA HIS A 166 2.50 -8.33 -2.82
C HIS A 166 3.12 -9.73 -2.86
N ARG A 167 2.84 -10.60 -1.88
CA ARG A 167 3.29 -12.01 -1.93
C ARG A 167 2.82 -12.71 -3.19
N ALA A 168 1.53 -12.63 -3.50
CA ALA A 168 0.97 -13.30 -4.69
C ALA A 168 1.64 -12.81 -5.99
N GLN A 169 1.84 -11.50 -6.12
CA GLN A 169 2.54 -10.93 -7.27
C GLN A 169 4.02 -11.33 -7.31
N GLY A 170 4.70 -11.40 -6.16
CA GLY A 170 6.09 -11.83 -6.05
C GLY A 170 6.29 -13.27 -6.53
N VAL A 171 5.36 -14.18 -6.21
CA VAL A 171 5.38 -15.56 -6.71
C VAL A 171 5.19 -15.61 -8.22
N ILE A 172 4.20 -14.89 -8.76
CA ILE A 172 3.92 -14.85 -10.21
C ILE A 172 5.12 -14.29 -10.97
N ALA A 173 5.62 -13.13 -10.56
CA ALA A 173 6.76 -12.48 -11.20
C ALA A 173 8.01 -13.38 -11.14
N ASN A 174 8.35 -13.93 -9.96
CA ASN A 174 9.50 -14.82 -9.79
C ASN A 174 9.40 -16.04 -10.72
N ASN A 175 8.26 -16.72 -10.74
CA ASN A 175 8.09 -17.93 -11.53
C ASN A 175 8.12 -17.63 -13.05
N SER A 176 7.62 -16.47 -13.46
CA SER A 176 7.64 -16.05 -14.86
C SER A 176 9.04 -15.75 -15.39
N VAL A 177 10.03 -15.48 -14.53
CA VAL A 177 11.42 -15.20 -14.97
C VAL A 177 12.05 -16.43 -15.63
N TRP A 178 11.72 -17.63 -15.16
CA TRP A 178 12.27 -18.89 -15.68
C TRP A 178 11.92 -19.14 -17.16
N GLU A 179 10.76 -18.66 -17.62
CA GLU A 179 10.35 -18.75 -19.03
C GLU A 179 11.34 -18.04 -19.98
N LEU A 180 12.00 -16.99 -19.49
CA LEU A 180 12.90 -16.15 -20.27
C LEU A 180 14.38 -16.44 -20.00
N LEU A 181 14.74 -16.85 -18.77
CA LEU A 181 16.13 -17.20 -18.43
C LEU A 181 16.70 -18.30 -19.32
N ASP A 182 15.90 -19.34 -19.61
CA ASP A 182 16.37 -20.53 -20.34
C ASP A 182 16.32 -20.39 -21.87
N ARG A 183 15.96 -19.21 -22.38
CA ARG A 183 15.89 -18.97 -23.83
C ARG A 183 17.30 -18.92 -24.43
N ARG A 184 17.45 -19.48 -25.64
CA ARG A 184 18.73 -19.48 -26.37
C ARG A 184 19.14 -18.11 -26.91
N SER A 185 18.20 -17.17 -26.99
CA SER A 185 18.42 -15.81 -27.50
C SER A 185 17.55 -14.84 -26.69
N HIS A 186 18.17 -13.73 -26.32
CA HIS A 186 17.54 -12.59 -25.67
C HIS A 186 17.68 -11.39 -26.61
N ASP A 187 16.77 -11.29 -27.57
CA ASP A 187 16.62 -10.05 -28.34
C ASP A 187 16.25 -8.88 -27.38
N PRO A 188 16.35 -7.61 -27.83
CA PRO A 188 16.14 -6.47 -26.93
C PRO A 188 14.82 -6.49 -26.15
N ASP A 189 13.72 -6.93 -26.77
CA ASP A 189 12.41 -6.97 -26.11
C ASP A 189 12.38 -8.05 -25.02
N VAL A 190 12.92 -9.24 -25.32
CA VAL A 190 13.04 -10.34 -24.35
C VAL A 190 14.00 -9.98 -23.20
N ALA A 191 15.08 -9.26 -23.50
CA ALA A 191 16.04 -8.80 -22.50
C ALA A 191 15.42 -7.79 -21.53
N ASP A 192 14.66 -6.83 -22.05
CA ASP A 192 13.94 -5.85 -21.24
C ASP A 192 12.86 -6.53 -20.39
N GLU A 193 12.08 -7.44 -20.97
CA GLU A 193 11.05 -8.17 -20.24
C GLU A 193 11.63 -9.04 -19.11
N LEU A 194 12.75 -9.73 -19.36
CA LEU A 194 13.46 -10.50 -18.34
C LEU A 194 13.84 -9.63 -17.14
N LEU A 195 14.43 -8.46 -17.37
CA LEU A 195 14.78 -7.53 -16.30
C LEU A 195 13.55 -6.98 -15.59
N GLN A 196 12.49 -6.60 -16.32
CA GLN A 196 11.23 -6.13 -15.73
C GLN A 196 10.62 -7.16 -14.78
N ARG A 197 10.56 -8.44 -15.19
CA ARG A 197 10.04 -9.53 -14.36
C ARG A 197 10.90 -9.76 -13.11
N ALA A 198 12.23 -9.75 -13.25
CA ALA A 198 13.15 -9.93 -12.13
C ALA A 198 13.06 -8.78 -11.10
N TYR A 199 13.04 -7.53 -11.57
CA TYR A 199 12.90 -6.36 -10.71
C TYR A 199 11.50 -6.28 -10.06
N ALA A 200 10.44 -6.66 -10.79
CA ALA A 200 9.10 -6.75 -10.21
C ALA A 200 9.06 -7.81 -9.09
N ALA A 201 9.65 -8.99 -9.32
CA ALA A 201 9.74 -10.03 -8.28
C ALA A 201 10.43 -9.48 -7.02
N ALA A 202 11.57 -8.80 -7.17
CA ALA A 202 12.29 -8.21 -6.04
C ALA A 202 11.48 -7.13 -5.31
N TYR A 203 10.82 -6.24 -6.06
CA TYR A 203 9.96 -5.20 -5.51
C TYR A 203 8.81 -5.77 -4.67
N HIS A 204 8.16 -6.82 -5.17
CA HIS A 204 7.03 -7.45 -4.51
C HIS A 204 7.45 -8.27 -3.29
N TRP A 205 8.55 -9.03 -3.36
CA TRP A 205 9.08 -9.73 -2.19
C TRP A 205 9.54 -8.79 -1.08
N HIS A 206 10.00 -7.58 -1.39
CA HIS A 206 10.32 -6.56 -0.39
C HIS A 206 9.10 -6.09 0.43
N ARG A 207 7.90 -6.18 -0.13
CA ARG A 207 6.66 -5.67 0.49
C ARG A 207 5.71 -6.79 0.93
N ALA A 208 6.06 -8.03 0.67
CA ALA A 208 5.22 -9.16 1.03
C ALA A 208 5.12 -9.28 2.56
N THR A 209 3.91 -9.54 3.06
CA THR A 209 3.68 -9.84 4.50
C THR A 209 4.65 -10.95 4.92
N GLY A 210 5.35 -10.87 6.04
CA GLY A 210 6.25 -11.97 6.46
C GLY A 210 7.41 -12.29 5.51
N ALA A 211 7.82 -11.34 4.66
CA ALA A 211 9.08 -11.46 3.92
C ALA A 211 10.27 -11.43 4.88
N THR A 212 11.21 -12.36 4.68
CA THR A 212 12.44 -12.45 5.48
C THR A 212 13.65 -11.95 4.70
N ALA A 213 14.79 -11.87 5.39
CA ALA A 213 16.06 -11.57 4.73
C ALA A 213 16.45 -12.66 3.70
N VAL A 214 16.00 -13.91 3.86
CA VAL A 214 16.16 -14.98 2.86
C VAL A 214 15.40 -14.64 1.58
N ASN A 215 14.16 -14.15 1.68
CA ASN A 215 13.41 -13.71 0.49
C ASN A 215 14.14 -12.59 -0.25
N GLN A 216 14.74 -11.63 0.46
CA GLN A 216 15.52 -10.56 -0.16
C GLN A 216 16.81 -11.08 -0.82
N ALA A 217 17.47 -12.06 -0.20
CA ALA A 217 18.66 -12.69 -0.76
C ALA A 217 18.34 -13.39 -2.09
N ARG A 218 17.28 -14.21 -2.12
CA ARG A 218 16.80 -14.91 -3.32
C ARG A 218 16.34 -13.95 -4.42
N ALA A 219 15.64 -12.88 -4.05
CA ALA A 219 15.21 -11.86 -5.00
C ALA A 219 16.41 -11.11 -5.63
N SER A 220 17.40 -10.73 -4.82
CA SER A 220 18.63 -10.09 -5.30
C SER A 220 19.44 -11.04 -6.19
N TRP A 221 19.48 -12.33 -5.82
CA TRP A 221 20.08 -13.37 -6.64
C TRP A 221 19.41 -13.46 -8.03
N LEU A 222 18.07 -13.45 -8.10
CA LEU A 222 17.34 -13.54 -9.37
C LEU A 222 17.67 -12.36 -10.29
N VAL A 223 17.73 -11.15 -9.75
CA VAL A 223 18.12 -9.94 -10.52
C VAL A 223 19.57 -10.04 -10.99
N SER A 224 20.48 -10.53 -10.13
CA SER A 224 21.86 -10.82 -10.52
C SER A 224 21.94 -11.84 -11.66
N ARG A 225 21.18 -12.94 -11.58
CA ARG A 225 21.14 -14.00 -12.58
C ARG A 225 20.60 -13.49 -13.92
N ALA A 226 19.57 -12.66 -13.92
CA ALA A 226 19.03 -12.02 -15.11
C ALA A 226 20.09 -11.13 -15.79
N HIS A 227 20.73 -10.22 -15.04
CA HIS A 227 21.80 -9.38 -15.58
C HIS A 227 22.99 -10.19 -16.10
N ALA A 228 23.42 -11.21 -15.37
CA ALA A 228 24.52 -12.07 -15.78
C ALA A 228 24.18 -12.87 -17.04
N THR A 229 22.91 -13.20 -17.28
CA THR A 229 22.46 -13.87 -18.52
C THR A 229 22.54 -12.93 -19.72
N LEU A 230 22.30 -11.64 -19.52
CA LEU A 230 22.32 -10.60 -20.56
C LEU A 230 23.69 -9.97 -20.81
N GLY A 231 24.75 -10.41 -20.13
CA GLY A 231 26.08 -9.80 -20.27
C GLY A 231 26.27 -8.49 -19.47
N HIS A 232 25.35 -8.16 -18.57
CA HIS A 232 25.40 -6.95 -17.75
C HIS A 232 26.22 -7.18 -16.46
N GLY A 233 27.54 -7.26 -16.59
CA GLY A 233 28.44 -7.68 -15.51
C GLY A 233 28.43 -6.80 -14.25
N GLU A 234 28.47 -5.47 -14.39
CA GLU A 234 28.49 -4.56 -13.23
C GLU A 234 27.17 -4.59 -12.44
N PRO A 235 25.98 -4.46 -13.07
CA PRO A 235 24.71 -4.66 -12.37
C PRO A 235 24.57 -6.05 -11.74
N ALA A 236 25.01 -7.11 -12.42
CA ALA A 236 25.00 -8.45 -11.85
C ALA A 236 25.83 -8.52 -10.56
N LEU A 237 27.04 -7.94 -10.57
CA LEU A 237 27.92 -7.96 -9.40
C LEU A 237 27.34 -7.15 -8.23
N HIS A 238 26.69 -6.01 -8.51
CA HIS A 238 25.98 -5.24 -7.49
C HIS A 238 24.92 -6.07 -6.79
N HIS A 239 24.04 -6.72 -7.55
CA HIS A 239 22.94 -7.53 -6.98
C HIS A 239 23.43 -8.81 -6.31
N ALA A 240 24.51 -9.43 -6.81
CA ALA A 240 25.17 -10.53 -6.12
C ALA A 240 25.71 -10.09 -4.74
N ALA A 241 26.24 -8.88 -4.62
CA ALA A 241 26.68 -8.32 -3.35
C ALA A 241 25.49 -8.02 -2.42
N GLN A 242 24.37 -7.51 -2.95
CA GLN A 242 23.14 -7.36 -2.16
C GLN A 242 22.61 -8.71 -1.66
N ALA A 243 22.61 -9.74 -2.51
CA ALA A 243 22.21 -11.09 -2.12
C ALA A 243 23.06 -11.61 -0.94
N ALA A 244 24.38 -11.44 -1.00
CA ALA A 244 25.28 -11.80 0.10
C ALA A 244 25.02 -11.01 1.39
N ALA A 245 24.73 -9.71 1.28
CA ALA A 245 24.42 -8.87 2.42
C ALA A 245 23.08 -9.25 3.07
N HIS A 246 22.07 -9.60 2.27
CA HIS A 246 20.80 -10.12 2.77
C HIS A 246 20.95 -11.49 3.41
N LEU A 247 21.73 -12.39 2.81
CA LEU A 247 22.02 -13.70 3.38
C LEU A 247 22.73 -13.59 4.74
N THR A 248 23.67 -12.65 4.87
CA THR A 248 24.33 -12.37 6.15
C THR A 248 23.34 -11.91 7.22
N ARG A 249 22.32 -11.11 6.85
CA ARG A 249 21.26 -10.68 7.78
C ARG A 249 20.28 -11.79 8.13
N ALA A 250 20.09 -12.76 7.22
CA ALA A 250 19.23 -13.92 7.46
C ALA A 250 19.78 -14.84 8.56
N GLY A 251 21.10 -14.90 8.73
CA GLY A 251 21.73 -15.74 9.76
C GLY A 251 21.27 -17.19 9.61
N ASP A 252 20.78 -17.77 10.71
CA ASP A 252 20.36 -19.18 10.78
C ASP A 252 19.07 -19.49 10.00
N GLU A 253 18.36 -18.49 9.48
CA GLU A 253 17.20 -18.72 8.59
C GLU A 253 17.62 -19.13 7.18
N ALA A 254 18.86 -18.82 6.77
CA ALA A 254 19.38 -19.20 5.47
C ALA A 254 19.73 -20.70 5.42
N THR A 255 19.39 -21.37 4.32
CA THR A 255 19.78 -22.76 4.12
C THR A 255 21.14 -22.87 3.41
N ASP A 256 21.74 -24.06 3.47
CA ASP A 256 22.93 -24.40 2.68
C ASP A 256 22.78 -24.08 1.19
N PHE A 257 21.60 -24.35 0.61
CA PHE A 257 21.24 -24.00 -0.76
C PHE A 257 21.41 -22.49 -1.02
N ASP A 258 20.92 -21.62 -0.13
CA ASP A 258 21.05 -20.17 -0.29
C ASP A 258 22.51 -19.70 -0.26
N HIS A 259 23.35 -20.34 0.57
CA HIS A 259 24.79 -20.08 0.62
C HIS A 259 25.49 -20.45 -0.69
N ALA A 260 25.11 -21.56 -1.32
CA ALA A 260 25.69 -21.98 -2.61
C ALA A 260 25.39 -20.97 -3.72
N TYR A 261 24.14 -20.51 -3.81
CA TYR A 261 23.70 -19.55 -4.83
C TYR A 261 24.30 -18.15 -4.70
N VAL A 262 24.62 -17.69 -3.49
CA VAL A 262 25.33 -16.41 -3.32
C VAL A 262 26.75 -16.46 -3.91
N TYR A 263 27.46 -17.57 -3.72
CA TYR A 263 28.78 -17.75 -4.34
C TYR A 263 28.68 -17.87 -5.86
N GLU A 264 27.67 -18.61 -6.34
CA GLU A 264 27.39 -18.80 -7.76
C GLU A 264 27.07 -17.48 -8.48
N ALA A 265 26.15 -16.66 -7.94
CA ALA A 265 25.78 -15.38 -8.54
C ALA A 265 26.99 -14.45 -8.69
N ARG A 266 27.83 -14.38 -7.63
CA ARG A 266 29.05 -13.57 -7.67
C ARG A 266 30.07 -14.14 -8.66
N ALA A 267 30.20 -15.46 -8.76
CA ALA A 267 31.08 -16.10 -9.74
C ALA A 267 30.65 -15.77 -11.18
N ARG A 268 29.35 -15.87 -11.50
CA ARG A 268 28.83 -15.49 -12.83
C ARG A 268 29.05 -14.03 -13.17
N ALA A 269 28.76 -13.14 -12.22
CA ALA A 269 28.95 -11.71 -12.40
C ALA A 269 30.43 -11.36 -12.67
N LEU A 270 31.36 -11.98 -11.93
CA LEU A 270 32.79 -11.80 -12.15
C LEU A 270 33.28 -12.40 -13.47
N ALA A 271 32.75 -13.55 -13.87
CA ALA A 271 33.06 -14.15 -15.16
C ALA A 271 32.59 -13.24 -16.32
N CYS A 272 31.39 -12.67 -16.20
CA CYS A 272 30.85 -11.68 -17.14
C CYS A 272 31.76 -10.44 -17.29
N LEU A 273 32.43 -10.04 -16.21
CA LEU A 273 33.42 -8.97 -16.19
C LEU A 273 34.84 -9.39 -16.64
N GLY A 274 35.03 -10.65 -17.05
CA GLY A 274 36.35 -11.19 -17.42
C GLY A 274 37.30 -11.44 -16.25
N ARG A 275 36.82 -11.35 -14.99
CA ARG A 275 37.61 -11.59 -13.76
C ARG A 275 37.66 -13.08 -13.43
N LEU A 276 38.22 -13.87 -14.35
CA LEU A 276 38.10 -15.32 -14.37
C LEU A 276 38.75 -16.00 -13.15
N ASP A 277 39.87 -15.50 -12.63
CA ASP A 277 40.54 -16.09 -11.46
C ASP A 277 39.65 -16.02 -10.21
N GLU A 278 39.04 -14.86 -9.96
CA GLU A 278 38.11 -14.67 -8.84
C GLU A 278 36.82 -15.46 -9.03
N ALA A 279 36.32 -15.51 -10.28
CA ALA A 279 35.17 -16.34 -10.63
C ALA A 279 35.44 -17.84 -10.37
N ARG A 280 36.63 -18.37 -10.73
CA ARG A 280 37.02 -19.77 -10.47
C ARG A 280 37.03 -20.09 -8.98
N GLU A 281 37.58 -19.20 -8.16
CA GLU A 281 37.61 -19.39 -6.71
C GLU A 281 36.20 -19.45 -6.11
N LEU A 282 35.32 -18.51 -6.47
CA LEU A 282 33.93 -18.51 -5.98
C LEU A 282 33.12 -19.68 -6.51
N SER A 283 33.34 -20.08 -7.77
CA SER A 283 32.70 -21.25 -8.37
C SER A 283 33.13 -22.56 -7.66
N ARG A 284 34.39 -22.66 -7.21
CA ARG A 284 34.86 -23.75 -6.34
C ARG A 284 34.22 -23.72 -4.95
N ARG A 285 34.01 -22.53 -4.37
CA ARG A 285 33.32 -22.40 -3.07
C ARG A 285 31.86 -22.82 -3.17
N ALA A 286 31.16 -22.38 -4.21
CA ALA A 286 29.77 -22.74 -4.46
C ALA A 286 29.58 -24.27 -4.51
N ARG A 287 30.42 -25.00 -5.26
CA ARG A 287 30.40 -26.48 -5.34
C ARG A 287 30.76 -27.21 -4.05
N ARG A 288 31.46 -26.56 -3.12
CA ARG A 288 31.89 -27.16 -1.84
C ARG A 288 30.86 -26.99 -0.72
N VAL A 289 29.80 -26.23 -0.95
CA VAL A 289 28.72 -26.10 0.03
C VAL A 289 28.02 -27.45 0.15
N PRO A 290 27.96 -28.05 1.36
CA PRO A 290 27.34 -29.36 1.55
C PRO A 290 25.81 -29.21 1.60
N ILE A 291 25.17 -29.18 0.43
CA ILE A 291 23.71 -29.15 0.32
C ILE A 291 23.16 -30.51 0.76
N ALA A 292 22.41 -30.52 1.87
CA ALA A 292 21.93 -31.74 2.51
C ALA A 292 20.76 -32.39 1.79
N ASP A 293 19.87 -31.58 1.21
CA ASP A 293 18.72 -32.06 0.45
C ASP A 293 19.12 -32.46 -0.98
N GLU A 294 18.71 -33.66 -1.41
CA GLU A 294 19.10 -34.23 -2.69
C GLU A 294 18.49 -33.49 -3.89
N GLN A 295 17.23 -33.04 -3.74
CA GLN A 295 16.53 -32.34 -4.80
C GLN A 295 17.16 -30.96 -5.01
N ASP A 296 17.41 -30.23 -3.92
CA ASP A 296 18.09 -28.94 -3.94
C ASP A 296 19.50 -29.05 -4.53
N ARG A 297 20.26 -30.08 -4.15
CA ARG A 297 21.58 -30.34 -4.74
C ARG A 297 21.49 -30.56 -6.25
N SER A 298 20.54 -31.39 -6.71
CA SER A 298 20.35 -31.66 -8.14
C SER A 298 19.96 -30.40 -8.93
N ILE A 299 19.10 -29.54 -8.37
CA ILE A 299 18.75 -28.24 -8.96
C ILE A 299 20.00 -27.37 -9.09
N PHE A 300 20.77 -27.23 -8.00
CA PHE A 300 21.98 -26.43 -7.99
C PHE A 300 23.03 -26.90 -9.01
N GLU A 301 23.27 -28.20 -9.11
CA GLU A 301 24.22 -28.77 -10.08
C GLU A 301 23.76 -28.55 -11.53
N SER A 302 22.46 -28.72 -11.81
CA SER A 302 21.86 -28.43 -13.11
C SER A 302 22.06 -26.96 -13.49
N ASP A 303 21.73 -26.03 -12.60
CA ASP A 303 21.85 -24.60 -12.86
C ASP A 303 23.30 -24.20 -13.06
N LEU A 304 24.23 -24.75 -12.28
CA LEU A 304 25.66 -24.48 -12.41
C LEU A 304 26.22 -24.97 -13.75
N ALA A 305 25.70 -26.07 -14.31
CA ALA A 305 26.08 -26.55 -15.64
C ALA A 305 25.59 -25.63 -16.78
N GLN A 306 24.54 -24.85 -16.54
CA GLN A 306 24.01 -23.92 -17.54
C GLN A 306 24.84 -22.62 -17.60
N GLY A 307 25.09 -22.12 -18.80
CA GLY A 307 25.77 -20.85 -19.03
C GLY A 307 24.87 -19.60 -18.85
N PRO A 308 25.33 -18.43 -19.31
CA PRO A 308 26.68 -18.17 -19.80
C PRO A 308 27.71 -18.13 -18.64
N TRP A 309 28.92 -18.60 -18.93
CA TRP A 309 30.08 -18.59 -18.03
C TRP A 309 31.27 -17.79 -18.57
N TYR A 310 31.11 -17.14 -19.73
CA TYR A 310 32.06 -16.14 -20.25
C TYR A 310 33.52 -16.61 -20.32
N GLY A 311 33.75 -17.87 -20.73
CA GLY A 311 35.10 -18.45 -20.83
C GLY A 311 35.66 -19.01 -19.52
N LEU A 312 34.85 -19.07 -18.45
CA LEU A 312 35.11 -19.90 -17.29
C LEU A 312 34.78 -21.35 -17.64
N ASP A 313 35.81 -22.20 -17.77
CA ASP A 313 35.60 -23.63 -17.98
C ASP A 313 34.79 -24.22 -16.82
N ALA A 314 33.59 -24.73 -17.12
CA ALA A 314 32.71 -25.33 -16.12
C ALA A 314 33.34 -26.58 -15.45
N ASP A 315 34.32 -27.21 -16.12
CA ASP A 315 34.93 -28.49 -15.77
C ASP A 315 36.39 -28.42 -15.25
N ALA A 316 37.05 -27.26 -15.26
CA ALA A 316 38.49 -27.17 -14.95
C ALA A 316 38.82 -27.07 -13.43
N ALA A 317 38.11 -27.81 -12.58
CA ALA A 317 38.31 -27.80 -11.13
C ALA A 317 38.13 -29.17 -10.46
N SER A 318 38.58 -30.25 -11.11
CA SER A 318 38.96 -31.49 -10.42
C SER A 318 40.16 -31.26 -9.51
#